data_AF-A0A553FKF7-F1
#
_entry.id   AF-A0A553FKF7-F1
#
_cell.length_a   1.000
_cell.length_b   1.000
_cell.length_c   1.000
_cell.angle_alpha   90.00
_cell.angle_beta   90.00
_cell.angle_gamma   90.00
#
_symmetry.space_group_name_H-M   'P 1'
#
loop_
_entity.id
_entity.type
_entity.pdbx_description
1 polymer ?
#
loop_
_entity_poly.entity_id
_entity_poly.type
_entity_poly.pdbx_seq_one_letter_code
_entity_poly.pdbx_strand_id
1 'polypeptide(L)'
;MKNSKLLMTGAILFIMISAFTTTYAQQHERGRGMRDNVSRRGALLDQIPDLTDTQKEKLNDLRVDMQKQMLPLRNQLREKEARLNTLSTTEKTNLNDLNKLVDEMGVIKIRMMKVAVAHRQKVRAELTEEQRLFFDSHAGRMTGHKRMKRSMGQRGDK
;
A
#
# COMPACT_ATOMS: atom_id res chain seq x y z
N MET A 1 19.49 44.88 -68.44
CA MET A 1 19.17 43.45 -68.17
C MET A 1 20.05 42.94 -67.04
N LYS A 2 19.50 42.71 -65.84
CA LYS A 2 20.08 41.87 -64.77
C LYS A 2 19.05 41.78 -63.64
N ASN A 3 18.23 40.74 -63.72
CA ASN A 3 17.23 40.36 -62.73
C ASN A 3 17.85 39.46 -61.66
N SER A 4 17.18 39.46 -60.49
CA SER A 4 17.10 38.37 -59.51
C SER A 4 18.40 37.88 -58.87
N LYS A 5 18.89 38.59 -57.86
CA LYS A 5 19.78 38.03 -56.81
C LYS A 5 19.35 38.41 -55.38
N LEU A 6 18.08 38.70 -55.16
CA LEU A 6 17.58 39.11 -53.84
C LEU A 6 16.24 38.46 -53.46
N LEU A 7 16.00 37.20 -53.84
CA LEU A 7 14.86 36.41 -53.36
C LEU A 7 15.19 34.91 -53.35
N MET A 8 16.31 34.53 -52.73
CA MET A 8 16.64 33.10 -52.54
C MET A 8 17.37 32.85 -51.21
N THR A 9 16.97 33.58 -50.16
CA THR A 9 17.43 33.37 -48.77
C THR A 9 16.25 33.32 -47.79
N GLY A 10 15.04 33.01 -48.27
CA GLY A 10 13.81 33.00 -47.48
C GLY A 10 13.01 31.69 -47.52
N ALA A 11 13.54 30.61 -48.09
CA ALA A 11 12.80 29.35 -48.26
C ALA A 11 13.57 28.08 -47.85
N ILE A 12 14.64 28.21 -47.06
CA ILE A 12 15.44 27.07 -46.54
C ILE A 12 15.30 26.91 -45.01
N LEU A 13 14.61 27.83 -44.32
CA LEU A 13 14.50 27.82 -42.86
C LEU A 13 13.15 27.35 -42.29
N PHE A 14 12.32 26.65 -43.08
CA PHE A 14 10.99 26.19 -42.64
C PHE A 14 10.71 24.69 -42.84
N ILE A 15 11.70 23.89 -43.25
CA ILE A 15 11.56 22.43 -43.45
C ILE A 15 12.52 21.65 -42.54
N MET A 16 12.79 22.18 -41.34
CA MET A 16 13.62 21.51 -40.31
C MET A 16 12.95 21.55 -38.93
N ILE A 17 11.62 21.39 -38.86
CA ILE A 17 10.88 21.15 -37.60
C ILE A 17 9.78 20.09 -37.80
N SER A 18 10.06 19.05 -38.58
CA SER A 18 9.12 17.93 -38.81
C SER A 18 9.77 16.55 -38.71
N ALA A 19 10.80 16.43 -37.88
CA ALA A 19 11.44 15.15 -37.56
C ALA A 19 11.88 15.09 -36.08
N PHE A 20 10.91 15.17 -35.17
CA PHE A 20 11.03 14.47 -33.89
C PHE A 20 9.84 13.54 -33.74
N THR A 21 10.03 12.37 -34.32
CA THR A 21 9.22 11.18 -34.15
C THR A 21 9.16 10.78 -32.67
N THR A 22 7.93 10.62 -32.17
CA THR A 22 7.49 9.59 -31.24
C THR A 22 8.43 9.23 -30.08
N THR A 23 8.27 9.91 -28.94
CA THR A 23 8.71 9.39 -27.63
C THR A 23 7.47 9.09 -26.76
N TYR A 24 7.15 7.80 -26.69
CA TYR A 24 6.45 7.09 -25.61
C TYR A 24 5.37 7.84 -24.80
N ALA A 25 4.20 8.04 -25.40
CA ALA A 25 2.94 8.15 -24.62
C ALA A 25 2.33 6.75 -24.40
N GLN A 26 3.06 5.87 -23.71
CA GLN A 26 2.51 4.62 -23.16
C GLN A 26 3.06 4.39 -21.76
N GLN A 27 2.75 5.30 -20.84
CA GLN A 27 2.97 5.05 -19.43
C GLN A 27 1.97 5.84 -18.60
N HIS A 28 0.73 5.35 -18.48
CA HIS A 28 -0.07 5.39 -17.23
C HIS A 28 -1.48 4.76 -17.38
N GLU A 29 -1.55 3.49 -17.77
CA GLU A 29 -2.74 2.63 -17.51
C GLU A 29 -2.27 1.29 -16.89
N ARG A 30 -1.22 1.33 -16.05
CA ARG A 30 -0.82 0.23 -15.15
C ARG A 30 -0.98 0.61 -13.67
N GLY A 31 -1.96 1.47 -13.38
CA GLY A 31 -2.21 1.99 -12.03
C GLY A 31 -3.64 1.80 -11.50
N ARG A 32 -4.59 1.39 -12.34
CA ARG A 32 -6.01 1.22 -11.95
C ARG A 32 -6.38 -0.21 -11.51
N GLY A 33 -5.40 -1.02 -11.09
CA GLY A 33 -5.65 -2.35 -10.49
C GLY A 33 -5.47 -2.42 -8.97
N MET A 34 -4.99 -1.35 -8.35
CA MET A 34 -4.57 -1.35 -6.94
C MET A 34 -5.43 -0.47 -6.02
N ARG A 35 -6.50 0.17 -6.53
CA ARG A 35 -7.38 1.01 -5.71
C ARG A 35 -8.58 0.24 -5.13
N ASP A 36 -9.00 -0.85 -5.76
CA ASP A 36 -10.17 -1.62 -5.31
C ASP A 36 -9.89 -2.60 -4.16
N ASN A 37 -8.62 -2.78 -3.79
CA ASN A 37 -8.22 -3.69 -2.71
C ASN A 37 -8.19 -3.02 -1.32
N VAL A 38 -8.34 -1.70 -1.24
CA VAL A 38 -8.36 -0.98 0.04
C VAL A 38 -9.72 -1.20 0.74
N SER A 39 -10.81 -1.28 -0.03
CA SER A 39 -12.16 -1.50 0.51
C SER A 39 -12.43 -2.96 0.93
N ARG A 40 -11.67 -3.94 0.41
CA ARG A 40 -11.89 -5.36 0.76
C ARG A 40 -11.22 -5.80 2.05
N ARG A 41 -10.29 -5.02 2.61
CA ARG A 41 -9.61 -5.37 3.88
C ARG A 41 -10.44 -5.06 5.12
N GLY A 42 -11.44 -4.18 5.03
CA GLY A 42 -12.44 -3.96 6.08
C GLY A 42 -13.61 -4.97 6.04
N ALA A 43 -13.74 -5.68 4.92
CA ALA A 43 -14.94 -6.43 4.55
C ALA A 43 -15.08 -7.81 5.23
N LEU A 44 -14.10 -8.27 6.02
CA LEU A 44 -14.23 -9.59 6.65
C LEU A 44 -15.35 -9.60 7.70
N LEU A 45 -15.47 -8.53 8.50
CA LEU A 45 -16.52 -8.43 9.52
C LEU A 45 -17.90 -8.32 8.86
N ASP A 46 -17.98 -7.57 7.76
CA ASP A 46 -19.23 -7.34 7.03
C ASP A 46 -19.69 -8.57 6.21
N GLN A 47 -18.83 -9.60 6.11
CA GLN A 47 -19.10 -10.87 5.42
C GLN A 47 -19.56 -11.99 6.38
N ILE A 48 -19.55 -11.75 7.69
CA ILE A 48 -20.03 -12.74 8.66
C ILE A 48 -21.54 -12.95 8.42
N PRO A 49 -22.00 -14.20 8.21
CA PRO A 49 -23.40 -14.46 7.93
C PRO A 49 -24.28 -14.11 9.14
N ASP A 50 -25.52 -13.68 8.84
CA ASP A 50 -26.61 -13.52 9.81
C ASP A 50 -26.29 -12.62 11.02
N LEU A 51 -25.47 -11.58 10.81
CA LEU A 51 -25.25 -10.56 11.84
C LEU A 51 -26.55 -9.80 12.14
N THR A 52 -26.93 -9.78 13.42
CA THR A 52 -28.01 -8.90 13.88
C THR A 52 -27.57 -7.43 13.84
N ASP A 53 -28.52 -6.50 13.81
CA ASP A 53 -28.19 -5.08 13.76
C ASP A 53 -27.43 -4.62 15.01
N THR A 54 -27.76 -5.17 16.18
CA THR A 54 -27.00 -4.96 17.42
C THR A 54 -25.56 -5.50 17.32
N GLN A 55 -25.35 -6.66 16.69
CA GLN A 55 -23.99 -7.17 16.47
C GLN A 55 -23.21 -6.25 15.53
N LYS A 56 -23.82 -5.78 14.43
CA LYS A 56 -23.18 -4.85 13.48
C LYS A 56 -22.72 -3.57 14.16
N GLU A 57 -23.57 -2.98 15.00
CA GLU A 57 -23.25 -1.77 15.76
C GLU A 57 -22.04 -1.98 16.68
N LYS A 58 -22.07 -3.04 17.48
CA LYS A 58 -20.93 -3.39 18.36
C LYS A 58 -19.64 -3.65 17.58
N LEU A 59 -19.70 -4.36 16.46
CA LEU A 59 -18.53 -4.61 15.62
C LEU A 59 -17.97 -3.32 15.00
N ASN A 60 -18.83 -2.35 14.67
CA ASN A 60 -18.40 -1.03 14.22
C ASN A 60 -17.71 -0.26 15.35
N ASP A 61 -18.23 -0.29 16.57
CA ASP A 61 -17.59 0.36 17.72
C ASP A 61 -16.22 -0.25 18.02
N LEU A 62 -16.11 -1.59 17.98
CA LEU A 62 -14.84 -2.29 18.12
C LEU A 62 -13.84 -1.90 17.02
N ARG A 63 -14.30 -1.75 15.77
CA ARG A 63 -13.48 -1.29 14.64
C ARG A 63 -12.97 0.13 14.89
N VAL A 64 -13.81 1.03 15.38
CA VAL A 64 -13.44 2.42 15.71
C VAL A 64 -12.44 2.45 16.88
N ASP A 65 -12.67 1.67 17.94
CA ASP A 65 -11.74 1.54 19.09
C ASP A 65 -10.36 1.09 18.63
N MET A 66 -10.30 0.02 17.81
CA MET A 66 -9.03 -0.44 17.25
C MET A 66 -8.35 0.65 16.41
N GLN A 67 -9.10 1.37 15.58
CA GLN A 67 -8.53 2.45 14.76
C GLN A 67 -7.96 3.58 15.63
N LYS A 68 -8.67 4.00 16.69
CA LYS A 68 -8.20 5.01 17.65
C LYS A 68 -6.87 4.61 18.29
N GLN A 69 -6.72 3.33 18.66
CA GLN A 69 -5.48 2.82 19.25
C GLN A 69 -4.36 2.61 18.22
N MET A 70 -4.70 2.19 17.00
CA MET A 70 -3.73 1.86 15.96
C MET A 70 -3.14 3.10 15.28
N LEU A 71 -3.93 4.16 15.11
CA LEU A 71 -3.51 5.39 14.43
C LEU A 71 -2.25 6.03 15.05
N PRO A 72 -2.19 6.33 16.36
CA PRO A 72 -0.99 6.91 16.96
C PRO A 72 0.23 6.00 16.84
N LEU A 73 0.06 4.67 16.99
CA LEU A 73 1.16 3.71 16.83
C LEU A 73 1.72 3.71 15.40
N ARG A 74 0.85 3.80 14.38
CA ARG A 74 1.27 3.91 12.97
C ARG A 74 2.03 5.21 12.71
N ASN A 75 1.59 6.32 13.30
CA ASN A 75 2.26 7.60 13.16
C ASN A 75 3.66 7.55 13.77
N GLN A 76 3.78 7.05 15.01
CA GLN A 76 5.07 6.85 15.68
C GLN A 76 6.01 5.92 14.90
N LEU A 77 5.47 4.84 14.33
CA LEU A 77 6.26 3.93 13.51
C LEU A 77 6.81 4.65 12.26
N ARG A 78 5.98 5.42 11.56
CA ARG A 78 6.38 6.18 10.36
C ARG A 78 7.42 7.24 10.66
N GLU A 79 7.28 7.96 11.78
CA GLU A 79 8.28 8.94 12.22
C GLU A 79 9.64 8.27 12.42
N LYS A 80 9.68 7.10 13.07
CA LYS A 80 10.93 6.36 13.28
C LYS A 80 11.48 5.77 11.99
N GLU A 81 10.63 5.28 11.09
CA GLU A 81 11.05 4.81 9.76
C GLU A 81 11.68 5.95 8.94
N ALA A 82 11.08 7.14 8.96
CA ALA A 82 11.64 8.32 8.31
C ALA A 82 13.01 8.70 8.90
N ARG A 83 13.12 8.71 10.23
CA ARG A 83 14.39 8.99 10.92
C ARG A 83 15.47 7.95 10.60
N LEU A 84 15.10 6.67 10.58
CA LEU A 84 16.01 5.59 10.21
C LEU A 84 16.54 5.78 8.80
N ASN A 85 15.67 6.11 7.84
CA ASN A 85 16.06 6.38 6.46
C ASN A 85 17.07 7.54 6.38
N THR A 86 16.79 8.67 7.04
CA THR A 86 17.69 9.83 7.07
C THR A 86 19.06 9.49 7.66
N LEU A 87 19.08 8.77 8.79
CA LEU A 87 20.35 8.40 9.42
C LEU A 87 21.10 7.35 8.60
N SER A 88 20.42 6.42 7.94
CA SER A 88 21.08 5.37 7.15
C SER A 88 21.84 5.88 5.92
N THR A 89 21.54 7.09 5.45
CA THR A 89 22.19 7.71 4.28
C THR A 89 23.18 8.81 4.64
N THR A 90 23.36 9.11 5.92
CA THR A 90 24.32 10.12 6.39
C THR A 90 25.73 9.50 6.45
N GLU A 91 26.75 10.27 6.02
CA GLU A 91 28.14 9.78 5.82
C GLU A 91 28.82 9.27 7.11
N LYS A 92 28.39 9.74 8.29
CA LYS A 92 28.99 9.40 9.60
C LYS A 92 27.95 8.97 10.62
N THR A 93 27.22 7.89 10.32
CA THR A 93 26.17 7.41 11.22
C THR A 93 26.67 6.42 12.25
N ASN A 94 26.31 6.67 13.50
CA ASN A 94 26.57 5.78 14.62
C ASN A 94 25.61 4.57 14.57
N LEU A 95 26.17 3.36 14.42
CA LEU A 95 25.41 2.12 14.39
C LEU A 95 24.57 1.91 15.66
N ASN A 96 25.02 2.38 16.82
CA ASN A 96 24.25 2.25 18.07
C ASN A 96 22.95 3.05 18.02
N ASP A 97 22.94 4.20 17.37
CA ASP A 97 21.74 5.04 17.25
C ASP A 97 20.75 4.45 16.25
N LEU A 98 21.25 3.80 15.18
CA LEU A 98 20.42 3.03 14.24
C LEU A 98 19.77 1.82 14.93
N ASN A 99 20.55 1.04 15.70
CA ASN A 99 20.05 -0.13 16.41
C ASN A 99 18.96 0.25 17.43
N LYS A 100 19.15 1.35 18.18
CA LYS A 100 18.11 1.87 19.09
C LYS A 100 16.81 2.19 18.35
N LEU A 101 16.88 2.82 17.17
CA LEU A 101 15.68 3.11 16.39
C LEU A 101 14.97 1.84 15.92
N VAL A 102 15.73 0.81 15.52
CA VAL A 102 15.17 -0.50 15.13
C VAL A 102 14.47 -1.16 16.31
N ASP A 103 15.07 -1.14 17.51
CA ASP A 103 14.46 -1.70 18.72
C ASP A 103 13.16 -0.98 19.09
N GLU A 104 13.17 0.35 19.05
CA GLU A 104 11.99 1.17 19.30
C GLU A 104 10.87 0.90 18.28
N MET A 105 11.20 0.75 16.99
CA MET A 105 10.25 0.33 15.97
C MET A 105 9.70 -1.08 16.26
N GLY A 106 10.54 -1.99 16.74
CA GLY A 106 10.14 -3.33 17.18
C GLY A 106 9.10 -3.28 18.29
N VAL A 107 9.32 -2.48 19.33
CA VAL A 107 8.37 -2.26 20.42
C VAL A 107 7.03 -1.75 19.90
N ILE A 108 7.03 -0.79 18.98
CA ILE A 108 5.78 -0.26 18.38
C ILE A 108 5.04 -1.36 17.61
N LYS A 109 5.74 -2.15 16.78
CA LYS A 109 5.14 -3.27 16.05
C LYS A 109 4.52 -4.31 16.98
N ILE A 110 5.19 -4.63 18.09
CA ILE A 110 4.65 -5.52 19.14
C ILE A 110 3.36 -4.94 19.72
N ARG A 111 3.32 -3.64 20.04
CA ARG A 111 2.11 -2.99 20.54
C ARG A 111 0.96 -3.05 19.52
N MET A 112 1.26 -2.78 18.24
CA MET A 112 0.27 -2.90 17.17
C MET A 112 -0.28 -4.33 17.05
N MET A 113 0.58 -5.36 17.17
CA MET A 113 0.15 -6.76 17.18
C MET A 113 -0.75 -7.08 18.37
N LYS A 114 -0.42 -6.59 19.57
CA LYS A 114 -1.26 -6.76 20.77
C LYS A 114 -2.65 -6.14 20.57
N VAL A 115 -2.73 -4.93 20.02
CA VAL A 115 -4.01 -4.27 19.69
C VAL A 115 -4.82 -5.11 18.69
N ALA A 116 -4.19 -5.62 17.64
CA ALA A 116 -4.86 -6.44 16.63
C ALA A 116 -5.39 -7.77 17.21
N VAL A 117 -4.60 -8.45 18.04
CA VAL A 117 -5.02 -9.69 18.72
C VAL A 117 -6.16 -9.41 19.68
N ALA A 118 -6.06 -8.37 20.49
CA ALA A 118 -7.12 -7.97 21.42
C ALA A 118 -8.43 -7.66 20.68
N HIS A 119 -8.37 -6.86 19.60
CA HIS A 119 -9.54 -6.58 18.76
C HIS A 119 -10.15 -7.87 18.20
N ARG A 120 -9.34 -8.80 17.69
CA ARG A 120 -9.84 -10.09 17.17
C ARG A 120 -10.59 -10.88 18.25
N GLN A 121 -10.09 -10.90 19.48
CA GLN A 121 -10.76 -11.59 20.59
C GLN A 121 -12.05 -10.89 21.01
N LYS A 122 -12.06 -9.55 21.07
CA LYS A 122 -13.28 -8.77 21.33
C LYS A 122 -14.36 -9.05 20.28
N VAL A 123 -14.00 -9.05 18.98
CA VAL A 123 -14.92 -9.41 17.90
C VAL A 123 -15.46 -10.82 18.10
N ARG A 124 -14.59 -11.80 18.36
CA ARG A 124 -14.98 -13.21 18.56
C ARG A 124 -16.04 -13.35 19.67
N ALA A 125 -15.96 -12.56 20.73
CA ALA A 125 -16.88 -12.60 21.87
C ALA A 125 -18.31 -12.15 21.53
N GLU A 126 -18.48 -11.33 20.48
CA GLU A 126 -19.80 -10.82 20.05
C GLU A 126 -20.52 -11.75 19.07
N LEU A 127 -19.85 -12.81 18.60
CA LEU A 127 -20.35 -13.70 17.55
C LEU A 127 -20.92 -14.99 18.13
N THR A 128 -21.93 -15.56 17.45
CA THR A 128 -22.42 -16.92 17.73
C THR A 128 -21.37 -17.97 17.35
N GLU A 129 -21.59 -19.23 17.74
CA GLU A 129 -20.64 -20.30 17.42
C GLU A 129 -20.42 -20.49 15.92
N GLU A 130 -21.49 -20.49 15.14
CA GLU A 130 -21.44 -20.63 13.68
C GLU A 130 -20.73 -19.43 13.03
N GLN A 131 -21.03 -18.21 13.50
CA GLN A 131 -20.36 -16.99 13.04
C GLN A 131 -18.87 -16.99 13.39
N ARG A 132 -18.48 -17.49 14.58
CA ARG A 132 -17.07 -17.64 14.98
C ARG A 132 -16.34 -18.62 14.07
N LEU A 133 -16.97 -19.74 13.71
CA LEU A 133 -16.38 -20.72 12.79
C LEU A 133 -16.12 -20.09 11.41
N PHE A 134 -17.09 -19.32 10.89
CA PHE A 134 -16.88 -18.54 9.66
C PHE A 134 -15.73 -17.54 9.83
N PHE A 135 -15.75 -16.74 10.90
CA PHE A 135 -14.75 -15.72 11.15
C PHE A 135 -13.34 -16.30 11.25
N ASP A 136 -13.15 -17.40 11.98
CA ASP A 136 -11.83 -18.03 12.17
C ASP A 136 -11.28 -18.66 10.89
N SER A 137 -12.13 -19.36 10.15
CA SER A 137 -11.75 -20.02 8.89
C SER A 137 -11.36 -19.01 7.80
N HIS A 138 -11.84 -17.77 7.90
CA HIS A 138 -11.53 -16.70 6.95
C HIS A 138 -10.47 -15.72 7.46
N ALA A 139 -10.33 -15.54 8.78
CA ALA A 139 -9.30 -14.70 9.38
C ALA A 139 -7.87 -15.21 9.11
N GLY A 140 -7.67 -16.54 9.08
CA GLY A 140 -6.37 -17.16 8.81
C GLY A 140 -5.92 -17.09 7.34
N ARG A 141 -6.85 -16.92 6.39
CA ARG A 141 -6.57 -16.98 4.94
C ARG A 141 -5.94 -15.70 4.36
N MET A 142 -5.86 -14.62 5.12
CA MET A 142 -5.24 -13.36 4.67
C MET A 142 -3.70 -13.35 4.75
N THR A 143 -3.10 -14.31 5.45
CA THR A 143 -1.65 -14.43 5.65
C THR A 143 -1.12 -15.67 4.95
N GLY A 144 -0.74 -15.55 3.67
CA GLY A 144 0.38 -16.35 3.17
C GLY A 144 0.17 -17.37 2.04
N HIS A 145 -0.99 -17.49 1.38
CA HIS A 145 -1.14 -18.51 0.31
C HIS A 145 -1.33 -17.98 -1.12
N LYS A 146 -1.66 -16.69 -1.33
CA LYS A 146 -1.88 -16.15 -2.68
C LYS A 146 -0.65 -15.53 -3.37
N ARG A 147 0.47 -15.36 -2.66
CA ARG A 147 1.69 -14.74 -3.25
C ARG A 147 2.65 -15.74 -3.92
N MET A 148 2.64 -17.01 -3.56
CA MET A 148 3.56 -17.99 -4.18
C MET A 148 3.14 -18.43 -5.59
N LYS A 149 1.84 -18.48 -5.92
CA LYS A 149 1.40 -18.96 -7.25
C LYS A 149 1.66 -18.00 -8.42
N ARG A 150 2.02 -16.73 -8.18
CA ARG A 150 2.28 -15.77 -9.26
C ARG A 150 3.76 -15.64 -9.67
N SER A 151 4.68 -16.20 -8.89
CA SER A 151 6.12 -16.06 -9.14
C SER A 151 6.73 -17.19 -10.00
N MET A 152 6.05 -18.33 -10.15
CA MET A 152 6.62 -19.49 -10.87
C MET A 152 6.21 -19.60 -12.35
N GLY A 153 5.28 -18.77 -12.85
CA GLY A 153 4.70 -18.93 -14.19
C GLY A 153 5.25 -18.03 -15.30
N GLN A 154 6.31 -17.24 -15.08
CA GLN A 154 6.85 -16.31 -16.11
C GLN A 154 8.38 -16.37 -16.23
N ARG A 155 8.97 -17.57 -16.14
CA ARG A 155 10.42 -17.75 -16.32
C ARG A 155 10.83 -18.90 -17.24
N GLY A 156 9.90 -19.49 -17.98
CA GLY A 156 10.22 -20.39 -19.08
C GLY A 156 9.51 -19.90 -20.31
N ASP A 157 10.26 -19.19 -21.16
CA ASP A 157 10.09 -19.07 -22.62
C ASP A 157 11.16 -18.06 -23.08
N LYS A 158 12.36 -18.58 -23.31
CA LYS A 158 13.42 -17.97 -24.13
C LYS A 158 13.88 -19.03 -25.10
#